data_AF-A0A9D6JXK3-F1
#
_entry.id   AF-A0A9D6JXK3-F1
#
_cell.length_a   1.000
_cell.length_b   1.000
_cell.length_c   1.000
_cell.angle_alpha   90.00
_cell.angle_beta   90.00
_cell.angle_gamma   90.00
#
_symmetry.space_group_name_H-M   'P 1'
#
loop_
_entity.id
_entity.type
_entity.pdbx_description
1 polymer ?
#
loop_
_entity_poly.entity_id
_entity_poly.type
_entity_poly.pdbx_seq_one_letter_code
_entity_poly.pdbx_strand_id
1 'polypeptide(L)'
;MSGRSAAVPPSAAVRHRRVFLPILGALVALAWLTLWLWTRSPYGRYLDHGDWTASGPAAALCRALPAGDVLLPMLLYAAAWILMTAAMMLPTTLPLFNVFDRLTAARPDHARLMLLLGLGYMAAWGAFGLLAHALHSAVLALLARAPALAWHGWLIGAASVALAGAFQFSRLKYRCLEKCRTPLSFVIEHWRGQGQARQAFLLGAHHGLFCVGCCWALMLLMFALGMGSLGWMLLLAAAMALEKNLPWGRRLSAPLGWALLASALGMVLAHAH
;
A
#
# COMPACT_ATOMS: atom_id res chain seq x y z
N MET A 1 14.19 -8.72 54.17
CA MET A 1 13.09 -8.53 53.19
C MET A 1 13.68 -7.91 51.93
N SER A 2 14.05 -8.72 50.93
CA SER A 2 14.56 -8.22 49.64
C SER A 2 13.44 -8.36 48.62
N GLY A 3 12.77 -7.25 48.32
CA GLY A 3 11.73 -7.18 47.30
C GLY A 3 12.35 -7.32 45.92
N ARG A 4 12.19 -8.49 45.29
CA ARG A 4 12.46 -8.64 43.86
C ARG A 4 11.41 -7.83 43.11
N SER A 5 11.80 -6.64 42.64
CA SER A 5 11.05 -5.90 41.64
C SER A 5 10.88 -6.78 40.41
N ALA A 6 9.72 -7.42 40.27
CA ALA A 6 9.35 -8.13 39.06
C ALA A 6 9.40 -7.12 37.91
N ALA A 7 10.32 -7.35 36.96
CA ALA A 7 10.43 -6.50 35.78
C ALA A 7 9.09 -6.54 35.03
N VAL A 8 8.37 -5.42 35.05
CA VAL A 8 7.12 -5.27 34.30
C VAL A 8 7.47 -5.52 32.83
N PRO A 9 6.89 -6.54 32.17
CA PRO A 9 7.21 -6.81 30.78
C PRO A 9 6.88 -5.56 29.96
N PRO A 10 7.75 -5.15 29.02
CA PRO A 10 7.50 -3.96 28.21
C PRO A 10 6.15 -4.09 27.52
N SER A 11 5.37 -3.01 27.55
CA SER A 11 4.04 -2.98 26.93
C SER A 11 4.13 -3.45 25.47
N ALA A 12 3.07 -4.11 24.99
CA ALA A 12 3.04 -4.67 23.63
C ALA A 12 3.43 -3.65 22.54
N ALA A 13 3.14 -2.36 22.77
CA ALA A 13 3.55 -1.25 21.91
C ALA A 13 5.07 -1.03 21.84
N VAL A 14 5.79 -1.14 22.97
CA VAL A 14 7.25 -1.00 23.03
C VAL A 14 7.94 -2.19 22.35
N ARG A 15 7.42 -3.40 22.58
CA ARG A 15 7.92 -4.62 21.93
C ARG A 15 7.71 -4.59 20.41
N HIS A 16 6.54 -4.18 19.96
CA HIS A 16 6.25 -4.01 18.53
C HIS A 16 7.22 -3.01 17.89
N ARG A 17 7.47 -1.85 18.53
CA ARG A 17 8.38 -0.83 17.99
C ARG A 17 9.83 -1.34 17.87
N ARG A 18 10.32 -2.08 18.86
CA ARG A 18 11.70 -2.63 18.88
C ARG A 18 11.94 -3.68 17.80
N VAL A 19 10.90 -4.38 17.36
CA VAL A 19 11.01 -5.43 16.33
C VAL A 19 10.65 -4.88 14.94
N PHE A 20 9.61 -4.05 14.84
CA PHE A 20 9.13 -3.52 13.58
C PHE A 20 10.12 -2.57 12.89
N LEU A 21 10.75 -1.66 13.63
CA LEU A 21 11.72 -0.71 13.07
C LEU A 21 12.96 -1.38 12.46
N PRO A 22 13.65 -2.32 13.12
CA PRO A 22 14.80 -2.98 12.50
C PRO A 22 14.38 -3.89 11.35
N ILE A 23 13.23 -4.57 11.42
CA ILE A 23 12.74 -5.38 10.29
C ILE A 23 12.42 -4.50 9.08
N LEU A 24 11.67 -3.41 9.28
CA LEU A 24 11.37 -2.46 8.21
C LEU A 24 12.66 -1.86 7.63
N GLY A 25 13.59 -1.45 8.50
CA GLY A 25 14.90 -0.94 8.09
C GLY A 25 15.72 -1.95 7.30
N ALA A 26 15.77 -3.21 7.73
CA ALA A 26 16.48 -4.29 7.06
C ALA A 26 15.84 -4.63 5.70
N LEU A 27 14.51 -4.69 5.62
CA LEU A 27 13.79 -4.92 4.36
C LEU A 27 14.02 -3.78 3.36
N VAL A 28 13.96 -2.53 3.83
CA VAL A 28 14.25 -1.35 3.00
C VAL A 28 15.70 -1.39 2.52
N ALA A 29 16.67 -1.65 3.41
CA ALA A 29 18.09 -1.72 3.05
C ALA A 29 18.39 -2.87 2.08
N LEU A 30 17.83 -4.05 2.31
CA LEU A 30 17.96 -5.21 1.43
C LEU A 30 17.36 -4.92 0.05
N ALA A 31 16.18 -4.30 -0.01
CA ALA A 31 15.54 -3.95 -1.26
C ALA A 31 16.35 -2.89 -2.04
N TRP A 32 16.90 -1.88 -1.37
CA TRP A 32 17.79 -0.91 -2.03
C TRP A 32 19.08 -1.56 -2.52
N LEU A 33 19.67 -2.46 -1.73
CA LEU A 33 20.87 -3.20 -2.12
C LEU A 33 20.60 -4.06 -3.36
N THR A 34 19.52 -4.86 -3.36
CA THR A 34 19.16 -5.69 -4.52
C THR A 34 18.87 -4.86 -5.76
N LEU A 35 18.20 -3.72 -5.62
CA LEU A 35 17.93 -2.81 -6.73
C LEU A 35 19.18 -2.19 -7.31
N TRP A 36 20.09 -1.74 -6.44
CA TRP A 36 21.36 -1.18 -6.84
C TRP A 36 22.24 -2.23 -7.54
N LEU A 37 22.27 -3.45 -7.02
CA LEU A 37 22.97 -4.58 -7.65
C LEU A 37 22.36 -4.93 -9.02
N TRP A 38 21.03 -4.93 -9.15
CA TRP A 38 20.35 -5.27 -10.40
C TRP A 38 20.53 -4.17 -11.45
N THR A 39 20.40 -2.89 -11.10
CA THR A 39 20.67 -1.77 -12.01
C THR A 39 22.14 -1.73 -12.48
N ARG A 40 23.08 -2.17 -11.64
CA ARG A 40 24.50 -2.31 -12.01
C ARG A 40 24.80 -3.59 -12.81
N SER A 41 23.87 -4.53 -12.88
CA SER A 41 24.06 -5.81 -13.58
C SER A 41 23.74 -5.71 -15.07
N PRO A 42 24.23 -6.65 -15.92
CA PRO A 42 23.86 -6.75 -17.34
C PRO A 42 22.34 -6.95 -17.58
N TYR A 43 21.59 -7.30 -16.53
CA TYR A 43 20.15 -7.52 -16.56
C TYR A 43 19.33 -6.27 -16.19
N GLY A 44 19.97 -5.11 -16.00
CA GLY A 44 19.29 -3.84 -15.74
C GLY A 44 18.26 -3.47 -16.82
N ARG A 45 18.50 -3.89 -18.08
CA ARG A 45 17.60 -3.69 -19.23
C ARG A 45 16.21 -4.32 -19.09
N TYR A 46 16.03 -5.25 -18.14
CA TYR A 46 14.71 -5.86 -17.87
C TYR A 46 13.88 -5.03 -16.87
N LEU A 47 14.47 -4.01 -16.25
CA LEU A 47 13.72 -3.00 -15.50
C LEU A 47 13.04 -2.00 -16.44
N ASP A 48 13.52 -1.87 -17.68
CA ASP A 48 12.86 -1.05 -18.69
C ASP A 48 11.55 -1.70 -19.13
N HIS A 49 10.46 -1.00 -18.85
CA HIS A 49 9.08 -1.37 -19.17
C HIS A 49 8.82 -1.23 -20.68
N GLY A 50 9.56 -1.95 -21.52
CA GLY A 50 9.13 -2.15 -22.91
C GLY A 50 7.74 -2.79 -22.96
N ASP A 51 7.03 -2.71 -24.08
CA ASP A 51 5.71 -3.34 -24.23
C ASP A 51 5.82 -4.88 -24.19
N TRP A 52 5.75 -5.47 -23.00
CA TRP A 52 5.82 -6.93 -22.80
C TRP A 52 4.59 -7.64 -23.38
N THR A 53 3.52 -6.89 -23.66
CA THR A 53 2.32 -7.33 -24.38
C THR A 53 2.47 -7.26 -25.90
N ALA A 54 3.42 -6.45 -26.42
CA ALA A 54 3.69 -6.34 -27.85
C ALA A 54 4.75 -7.33 -28.34
N SER A 55 5.63 -7.83 -27.46
CA SER A 55 6.69 -8.78 -27.84
C SER A 55 6.99 -9.83 -26.75
N GLY A 56 7.27 -11.08 -27.16
CA GLY A 56 7.65 -12.18 -26.26
C GLY A 56 6.55 -13.23 -26.00
N PRO A 57 6.75 -14.15 -25.03
CA PRO A 57 5.84 -15.27 -24.75
C PRO A 57 4.43 -14.82 -24.33
N ALA A 58 4.32 -13.68 -23.66
CA ALA A 58 3.04 -13.09 -23.27
C ALA A 58 2.22 -12.63 -24.49
N ALA A 59 2.86 -12.10 -25.53
CA ALA A 59 2.20 -11.72 -26.78
C ALA A 59 1.69 -12.94 -27.59
N ALA A 60 2.33 -14.10 -27.43
CA ALA A 60 1.84 -15.36 -28.01
C ALA A 60 0.62 -15.89 -27.24
N LEU A 61 0.61 -15.77 -25.91
CA LEU A 61 -0.51 -16.17 -25.07
C LEU A 61 -1.73 -15.25 -25.27
N CYS A 62 -1.53 -13.93 -25.43
CA CYS A 62 -2.60 -12.98 -25.76
C CYS A 62 -3.30 -13.33 -27.09
N ARG A 63 -2.55 -13.82 -28.09
CA ARG A 63 -3.10 -14.20 -29.40
C ARG A 63 -3.80 -15.56 -29.41
N ALA A 64 -3.49 -16.43 -28.44
CA ALA A 64 -4.05 -17.78 -28.36
C ALA A 64 -5.38 -17.86 -27.60
N LEU A 65 -5.70 -16.87 -26.77
CA LEU A 65 -6.91 -16.82 -25.95
C LEU A 65 -7.93 -15.81 -26.50
N PRO A 66 -9.23 -16.12 -26.55
CA PRO A 66 -10.27 -15.14 -26.83
C PRO A 66 -10.21 -14.00 -25.79
N ALA A 67 -10.17 -12.74 -26.26
CA ALA A 67 -9.97 -11.55 -25.42
C ALA A 67 -8.65 -11.56 -24.58
N GLY A 68 -7.63 -12.30 -25.02
CA GLY A 68 -6.34 -12.38 -24.32
C GLY A 68 -5.61 -11.04 -24.22
N ASP A 69 -5.86 -10.12 -25.15
CA ASP A 69 -5.38 -8.74 -25.15
C ASP A 69 -5.96 -7.89 -24.01
N VAL A 70 -7.11 -8.27 -23.43
CA VAL A 70 -7.74 -7.56 -22.30
C VAL A 70 -7.61 -8.36 -21.01
N LEU A 71 -7.92 -9.66 -21.05
CA LEU A 71 -7.98 -10.52 -19.87
C LEU A 71 -6.58 -10.77 -19.28
N LEU A 72 -5.56 -11.02 -20.11
CA LEU A 72 -4.22 -11.32 -19.61
C LEU A 72 -3.59 -10.08 -18.94
N PRO A 73 -3.59 -8.87 -19.53
CA PRO A 73 -3.09 -7.68 -18.85
C PRO A 73 -3.87 -7.37 -17.56
N MET A 74 -5.19 -7.56 -17.55
CA MET A 74 -6.01 -7.34 -16.36
C MET A 74 -5.64 -8.31 -15.22
N LEU A 75 -5.45 -9.60 -15.53
CA LEU A 75 -5.04 -10.61 -14.56
C LEU A 75 -3.63 -10.35 -14.05
N LEU A 76 -2.68 -10.00 -14.93
CA LEU A 76 -1.30 -9.66 -14.54
C LEU A 76 -1.27 -8.41 -13.67
N TYR A 77 -2.05 -7.38 -14.02
CA TYR A 77 -2.21 -6.19 -13.19
C TYR A 77 -2.78 -6.54 -11.82
N ALA A 78 -3.86 -7.32 -11.76
CA ALA A 78 -4.48 -7.73 -10.50
C ALA A 78 -3.50 -8.55 -9.63
N ALA A 79 -2.75 -9.47 -10.24
CA ALA A 79 -1.74 -10.27 -9.55
C ALA A 79 -0.60 -9.39 -9.01
N ALA A 80 -0.05 -8.49 -9.83
CA ALA A 80 0.98 -7.55 -9.42
C ALA A 80 0.49 -6.62 -8.31
N TRP A 81 -0.75 -6.12 -8.42
CA TRP A 81 -1.38 -5.28 -7.41
C TRP A 81 -1.53 -5.98 -6.07
N ILE A 82 -2.04 -7.21 -6.07
CA ILE A 82 -2.20 -8.02 -4.86
C ILE A 82 -0.83 -8.34 -4.26
N LEU A 83 0.16 -8.72 -5.07
CA LEU A 83 1.52 -8.99 -4.61
C LEU A 83 2.14 -7.76 -3.94
N MET A 84 2.08 -6.60 -4.59
CA MET A 84 2.60 -5.34 -4.04
C MET A 84 1.88 -4.95 -2.74
N THR A 85 0.55 -5.06 -2.71
CA THR A 85 -0.24 -4.75 -1.52
C THR A 85 0.09 -5.71 -0.37
N ALA A 86 0.22 -7.01 -0.66
CA ALA A 86 0.63 -8.02 0.31
C ALA A 86 2.06 -7.77 0.81
N ALA A 87 2.98 -7.35 -0.05
CA ALA A 87 4.36 -7.06 0.33
C ALA A 87 4.48 -5.79 1.18
N MET A 88 3.70 -4.74 0.88
CA MET A 88 3.95 -3.40 1.42
C MET A 88 2.88 -2.95 2.42
N MET A 89 1.60 -3.24 2.17
CA MET A 89 0.51 -2.78 3.01
C MET A 89 0.13 -3.78 4.10
N LEU A 90 0.17 -5.09 3.82
CA LEU A 90 -0.12 -6.11 4.82
C LEU A 90 0.80 -6.01 6.05
N PRO A 91 2.13 -5.78 5.93
CA PRO A 91 3.00 -5.59 7.10
C PRO A 91 2.57 -4.43 8.00
N THR A 92 1.96 -3.39 7.43
CA THR A 92 1.48 -2.23 8.21
C THR A 92 0.30 -2.57 9.12
N THR A 93 -0.36 -3.70 8.89
CA THR A 93 -1.52 -4.19 9.64
C THR A 93 -1.19 -5.31 10.63
N LEU A 94 0.09 -5.70 10.76
CA LEU A 94 0.55 -6.71 11.71
C LEU A 94 0.04 -6.52 13.16
N PRO A 95 -0.08 -5.29 13.71
CA PRO A 95 -0.68 -5.11 15.02
C PRO A 95 -2.10 -5.68 15.15
N LEU A 96 -2.92 -5.54 14.11
CA LEU A 96 -4.28 -6.08 14.09
C LEU A 96 -4.26 -7.62 14.07
N PHE A 97 -3.45 -8.20 13.18
CA PHE A 97 -3.30 -9.66 13.09
C PHE A 97 -2.82 -10.24 14.41
N ASN A 98 -1.84 -9.61 15.07
CA ASN A 98 -1.35 -10.05 16.38
C ASN A 98 -2.40 -9.98 17.49
N VAL A 99 -3.28 -8.97 17.48
CA VAL A 99 -4.39 -8.89 18.44
C VAL A 99 -5.40 -9.99 18.17
N PHE A 100 -5.79 -10.18 16.91
CA PHE A 100 -6.78 -11.17 16.53
C PHE A 100 -6.28 -12.61 16.73
N ASP A 101 -5.01 -12.86 16.45
CA ASP A 101 -4.30 -14.11 16.70
C ASP A 101 -4.38 -14.49 18.18
N ARG A 102 -3.98 -13.59 19.09
CA ARG A 102 -4.05 -13.83 20.54
C ARG A 102 -5.47 -14.11 21.04
N LEU A 103 -6.47 -13.42 20.48
CA LEU A 103 -7.87 -13.62 20.84
C LEU A 103 -8.44 -14.96 20.35
N THR A 104 -7.86 -15.52 19.29
CA THR A 104 -8.38 -16.74 18.65
C THR A 104 -7.45 -17.95 18.78
N ALA A 105 -6.28 -17.81 19.41
CA ALA A 105 -5.24 -18.83 19.48
C ALA A 105 -5.70 -20.18 20.08
N ALA A 106 -6.61 -20.15 21.05
CA ALA A 106 -7.14 -21.37 21.68
C ALA A 106 -8.29 -22.02 20.88
N ARG A 107 -8.68 -21.46 19.73
CA ARG A 107 -9.82 -21.94 18.95
C ARG A 107 -9.39 -23.04 17.96
N PRO A 108 -10.21 -24.09 17.77
CA PRO A 108 -9.92 -25.14 16.80
C PRO A 108 -9.93 -24.63 15.35
N ASP A 109 -10.66 -23.55 15.06
CA ASP A 109 -10.79 -22.96 13.73
C ASP A 109 -9.83 -21.77 13.48
N HIS A 110 -8.85 -21.53 14.38
CA HIS A 110 -7.92 -20.40 14.35
C HIS A 110 -7.31 -20.12 12.97
N ALA A 111 -6.70 -21.12 12.33
CA ALA A 111 -6.03 -20.95 11.04
C ALA A 111 -6.99 -20.46 9.95
N ARG A 112 -8.22 -20.97 9.95
CA ARG A 112 -9.28 -20.55 9.03
C ARG A 112 -9.68 -19.10 9.28
N LEU A 113 -9.76 -18.67 10.55
CA LEU A 113 -10.09 -17.29 10.91
C LEU A 113 -8.99 -16.31 10.48
N MET A 114 -7.71 -16.66 10.68
CA MET A 114 -6.59 -15.85 10.19
C MET A 114 -6.61 -15.70 8.67
N LEU A 115 -6.86 -16.80 7.95
CA LEU A 115 -6.98 -16.78 6.50
C LEU A 115 -8.11 -15.86 6.05
N LEU A 116 -9.30 -15.99 6.65
CA LEU A 116 -10.46 -15.17 6.30
C LEU A 116 -10.24 -13.68 6.63
N LEU A 117 -9.56 -13.37 7.74
CA LEU A 117 -9.12 -12.00 8.04
C LEU A 117 -8.23 -11.45 6.92
N GLY A 118 -7.22 -12.21 6.52
CA GLY A 118 -6.32 -11.83 5.42
C GLY A 118 -7.05 -11.66 4.08
N LEU A 119 -7.94 -12.58 3.74
CA LEU A 119 -8.74 -12.53 2.51
C LEU A 119 -9.68 -11.32 2.49
N GLY A 120 -10.32 -10.99 3.61
CA GLY A 120 -11.16 -9.78 3.71
C GLY A 120 -10.35 -8.51 3.48
N TYR A 121 -9.18 -8.42 4.09
CA TYR A 121 -8.26 -7.28 3.92
C TYR A 121 -7.77 -7.16 2.47
N MET A 122 -7.37 -8.28 1.85
CA MET A 122 -6.96 -8.32 0.45
C MET A 122 -8.11 -8.01 -0.51
N ALA A 123 -9.34 -8.42 -0.21
CA ALA A 123 -10.51 -8.12 -1.04
C ALA A 123 -10.79 -6.61 -1.11
N ALA A 124 -10.69 -5.89 0.01
CA ALA A 124 -10.86 -4.44 0.03
C ALA A 124 -9.80 -3.72 -0.83
N TRP A 125 -8.54 -4.15 -0.72
CA TRP A 125 -7.45 -3.62 -1.54
C TRP A 125 -7.56 -4.01 -3.01
N GLY A 126 -8.00 -5.23 -3.32
CA GLY A 126 -8.23 -5.69 -4.68
C GLY A 126 -9.33 -4.88 -5.35
N ALA A 127 -10.44 -4.62 -4.65
CA ALA A 127 -11.51 -3.75 -5.14
C ALA A 127 -11.00 -2.34 -5.44
N PHE A 128 -10.17 -1.75 -4.55
CA PHE A 128 -9.55 -0.46 -4.80
C PHE A 128 -8.58 -0.49 -6.00
N GLY A 129 -7.79 -1.55 -6.16
CA GLY A 129 -6.90 -1.72 -7.31
C GLY A 129 -7.63 -1.78 -8.63
N LEU A 130 -8.74 -2.52 -8.70
CA LEU A 130 -9.60 -2.57 -9.89
C LEU A 130 -10.19 -1.19 -10.22
N LEU A 131 -10.66 -0.45 -9.20
CA LEU A 131 -11.14 0.92 -9.37
C LEU A 131 -10.04 1.87 -9.87
N ALA A 132 -8.84 1.77 -9.28
CA ALA A 132 -7.68 2.58 -9.69
C ALA A 132 -7.27 2.29 -11.14
N HIS A 133 -7.27 1.01 -11.55
CA HIS A 133 -7.00 0.59 -12.92
C HIS A 133 -8.04 1.13 -13.91
N ALA A 134 -9.33 1.00 -13.57
CA ALA A 134 -10.41 1.51 -14.41
C ALA A 134 -10.36 3.04 -14.56
N LEU A 135 -10.01 3.77 -13.49
CA LEU A 135 -9.82 5.21 -13.56
C LEU A 135 -8.62 5.57 -14.43
N HIS A 136 -7.50 4.85 -14.26
CA HIS A 136 -6.30 5.08 -15.06
C HIS A 136 -6.54 4.82 -16.55
N SER A 137 -7.21 3.73 -16.91
CA SER A 137 -7.56 3.42 -18.30
C SER A 137 -8.52 4.44 -18.90
N ALA A 138 -9.48 4.95 -18.12
CA ALA A 138 -10.36 6.04 -18.54
C ALA A 138 -9.59 7.35 -18.83
N VAL A 139 -8.61 7.70 -17.99
CA VAL A 139 -7.73 8.87 -18.20
C VAL A 139 -6.92 8.70 -19.48
N LEU A 140 -6.31 7.53 -19.71
CA LEU A 140 -5.55 7.24 -20.93
C LEU A 140 -6.45 7.31 -22.19
N ALA A 141 -7.66 6.75 -22.12
CA ALA A 141 -8.61 6.83 -23.22
C ALA A 141 -9.04 8.26 -23.54
N LEU A 142 -9.15 9.13 -22.54
CA LEU A 142 -9.42 10.55 -22.73
C LEU A 142 -8.24 11.29 -23.37
N LEU A 143 -7.02 11.01 -22.89
CA LEU A 143 -5.79 11.60 -23.46
C LEU A 143 -5.59 11.20 -24.92
N ALA A 144 -5.88 9.95 -25.28
CA ALA A 144 -5.81 9.48 -26.66
C ALA A 144 -6.78 10.24 -27.60
N ARG A 145 -7.90 10.76 -27.08
CA ARG A 145 -8.88 11.55 -27.84
C ARG A 145 -8.52 13.04 -27.92
N ALA A 146 -7.61 13.52 -27.10
CA ALA A 146 -7.22 14.92 -27.01
C ALA A 146 -5.68 15.05 -26.98
N PRO A 147 -5.00 14.93 -28.15
CA PRO A 147 -3.54 14.96 -28.21
C PRO A 147 -2.91 16.23 -27.61
N ALA A 148 -3.62 17.36 -27.67
CA ALA A 148 -3.21 18.62 -27.03
C ALA A 148 -3.04 18.49 -25.50
N LEU A 149 -3.79 17.59 -24.86
CA LEU A 149 -3.70 17.31 -23.43
C LEU A 149 -2.51 16.37 -23.11
N ALA A 150 -2.10 15.52 -24.06
CA ALA A 150 -0.91 14.67 -23.91
C ALA A 150 0.39 15.49 -23.83
N TRP A 151 0.47 16.62 -24.53
CA TRP A 151 1.59 17.58 -24.41
C TRP A 151 1.74 18.17 -23.00
N HIS A 152 0.68 18.12 -22.19
CA HIS A 152 0.66 18.62 -20.82
C HIS A 152 0.65 17.48 -19.79
N GLY A 153 1.18 16.29 -20.14
CA GLY A 153 1.22 15.14 -19.22
C GLY A 153 1.91 15.44 -17.87
N TRP A 154 2.82 16.42 -17.83
CA TRP A 154 3.44 16.91 -16.60
C TRP A 154 2.42 17.50 -15.61
N LEU A 155 1.32 18.11 -16.09
CA LEU A 155 0.23 18.60 -15.23
C LEU A 155 -0.46 17.48 -14.48
N ILE A 156 -0.62 16.31 -15.11
CA ILE A 156 -1.24 15.14 -14.47
C ILE A 156 -0.36 14.66 -13.32
N GLY A 157 0.95 14.62 -13.53
CA GLY A 157 1.93 14.32 -12.48
C GLY A 157 1.87 15.32 -11.34
N ALA A 158 1.96 16.63 -11.65
CA ALA A 158 1.90 17.69 -10.65
C ALA A 158 0.57 17.69 -9.88
N ALA A 159 -0.56 17.50 -10.55
CA ALA A 159 -1.88 17.39 -9.94
C ALA A 159 -1.99 16.15 -9.04
N SER A 160 -1.42 15.02 -9.43
CA SER A 160 -1.40 13.79 -8.63
C SER A 160 -0.58 13.97 -7.34
N VAL A 161 0.60 14.60 -7.46
CA VAL A 161 1.46 14.94 -6.31
C VAL A 161 0.73 15.93 -5.39
N ALA A 162 0.13 16.99 -5.96
CA ALA A 162 -0.63 17.98 -5.21
C ALA A 162 -1.84 17.37 -4.49
N LEU A 163 -2.59 16.50 -5.15
CA LEU A 163 -3.70 15.74 -4.57
C LEU A 163 -3.22 14.90 -3.38
N ALA A 164 -2.13 14.16 -3.56
CA ALA A 164 -1.57 13.34 -2.49
C ALA A 164 -1.10 14.19 -1.30
N GLY A 165 -0.53 15.37 -1.55
CA GLY A 165 -0.13 16.34 -0.55
C GLY A 165 -1.31 16.97 0.20
N ALA A 166 -2.32 17.47 -0.53
CA ALA A 166 -3.54 18.03 0.06
C ALA A 166 -4.31 16.98 0.87
N PHE A 167 -4.34 15.73 0.38
CA PHE A 167 -4.96 14.61 1.07
C PHE A 167 -4.38 14.35 2.46
N GLN A 168 -3.10 14.67 2.68
CA GLN A 168 -2.44 14.55 3.99
C GLN A 168 -3.13 15.34 5.10
N PHE A 169 -3.77 16.46 4.74
CA PHE A 169 -4.47 17.36 5.66
C PHE A 169 -5.98 17.08 5.74
N SER A 170 -6.48 16.07 5.02
CA SER A 170 -7.90 15.79 4.93
C SER A 170 -8.46 15.15 6.21
N ARG A 171 -9.68 15.53 6.59
CA ARG A 171 -10.43 14.89 7.69
C ARG A 171 -10.63 13.39 7.47
N LEU A 172 -10.78 12.98 6.22
CA LEU A 172 -10.90 11.57 5.83
C LEU A 172 -9.65 10.79 6.24
N LYS A 173 -8.46 11.26 5.83
CA LYS A 173 -7.19 10.62 6.21
C LYS A 173 -7.08 10.50 7.73
N TYR A 174 -7.33 11.58 8.47
CA TYR A 174 -7.20 11.57 9.93
C TYR A 174 -8.09 10.51 10.60
N ARG A 175 -9.37 10.44 10.22
CA ARG A 175 -10.33 9.46 10.77
C ARG A 175 -9.96 8.02 10.43
N CYS A 176 -9.59 7.76 9.17
CA CYS A 176 -9.19 6.43 8.73
C CYS A 176 -7.88 5.98 9.41
N LEU A 177 -6.91 6.89 9.53
CA LEU A 177 -5.62 6.62 10.16
C LEU A 177 -5.77 6.32 11.66
N GLU A 178 -6.70 7.00 12.35
CA GLU A 178 -6.99 6.72 13.76
C GLU A 178 -7.49 5.29 13.98
N LYS A 179 -8.41 4.81 13.13
CA LYS A 179 -8.88 3.41 13.17
C LYS A 179 -7.75 2.42 12.84
N CYS A 180 -6.88 2.74 11.89
CA CYS A 180 -5.70 1.91 11.58
C CYS A 180 -4.71 1.80 12.75
N ARG A 181 -4.63 2.83 13.60
CA ARG A 181 -3.68 2.94 14.72
C ARG A 181 -4.20 2.38 16.04
N THR A 182 -5.45 1.94 16.10
CA THR A 182 -6.13 1.47 17.32
C THR A 182 -6.63 0.02 17.18
N PRO A 183 -5.72 -0.94 16.89
CA PRO A 183 -6.08 -2.31 16.49
C PRO A 183 -6.89 -3.05 17.55
N LEU A 184 -6.59 -2.86 18.84
CA LEU A 184 -7.33 -3.52 19.93
C LEU A 184 -8.79 -3.07 19.97
N SER A 185 -9.01 -1.76 20.03
CA SER A 185 -10.36 -1.17 20.01
C SER A 185 -11.13 -1.59 18.76
N PHE A 186 -10.46 -1.63 17.61
CA PHE A 186 -11.06 -2.05 16.36
C PHE A 186 -11.55 -3.51 16.39
N VAL A 187 -10.72 -4.44 16.89
CA VAL A 187 -11.11 -5.85 17.02
C VAL A 187 -12.25 -6.02 18.01
N ILE A 188 -12.20 -5.37 19.18
CA ILE A 188 -13.27 -5.44 20.19
C ILE A 188 -14.59 -4.90 19.64
N GLU A 189 -14.57 -3.83 18.84
CA GLU A 189 -15.76 -3.23 18.23
C GLU A 189 -16.43 -4.15 17.20
N HIS A 190 -15.64 -4.95 16.47
CA HIS A 190 -16.11 -5.69 15.29
C HIS A 190 -16.18 -7.21 15.45
N TRP A 191 -15.50 -7.78 16.45
CA TRP A 191 -15.49 -9.22 16.72
C TRP A 191 -16.35 -9.57 17.93
N ARG A 192 -17.40 -10.37 17.72
CA ARG A 192 -18.33 -10.83 18.78
C ARG A 192 -18.33 -12.35 18.98
N GLY A 193 -17.60 -13.11 18.16
CA GLY A 193 -17.48 -14.56 18.27
C GLY A 193 -18.68 -15.38 17.79
N GLN A 194 -19.70 -14.75 17.19
CA GLN A 194 -20.86 -15.39 16.55
C GLN A 194 -20.69 -15.36 15.03
N GLY A 195 -20.94 -16.47 14.32
CA GLY A 195 -20.73 -16.52 12.86
C GLY A 195 -19.26 -16.23 12.47
N GLN A 196 -18.33 -16.90 13.15
CA GLN A 196 -16.90 -16.59 13.24
C GLN A 196 -16.22 -16.41 11.88
N ALA A 197 -16.48 -17.29 10.92
CA ALA A 197 -15.91 -17.18 9.58
C ALA A 197 -16.29 -15.85 8.88
N ARG A 198 -17.58 -15.50 8.89
CA ARG A 198 -18.07 -14.25 8.29
C ARG A 198 -17.55 -13.03 9.03
N GLN A 199 -17.53 -13.06 10.37
CA GLN A 199 -17.00 -11.95 11.15
C GLN A 199 -15.51 -11.74 10.93
N ALA A 200 -14.71 -12.81 10.79
CA ALA A 200 -13.28 -12.68 10.53
C ALA A 200 -13.01 -12.01 9.17
N PHE A 201 -13.74 -12.44 8.13
CA PHE A 201 -13.68 -11.81 6.81
C PHE A 201 -14.11 -10.34 6.86
N LEU A 202 -15.24 -10.02 7.50
CA LEU A 202 -15.72 -8.64 7.61
C LEU A 202 -14.80 -7.76 8.44
N LEU A 203 -14.21 -8.28 9.51
CA LEU A 203 -13.18 -7.59 10.30
C LEU A 203 -12.00 -7.19 9.41
N GLY A 204 -11.52 -8.10 8.57
CA GLY A 204 -10.46 -7.85 7.61
C GLY A 204 -10.86 -6.83 6.54
N ALA A 205 -12.04 -6.99 5.95
CA ALA A 205 -12.56 -6.09 4.92
C ALA A 205 -12.77 -4.67 5.45
N HIS A 206 -13.37 -4.51 6.64
CA HIS A 206 -13.55 -3.20 7.27
C HIS A 206 -12.20 -2.55 7.56
N HIS A 207 -11.24 -3.29 8.12
CA HIS A 207 -9.90 -2.75 8.36
C HIS A 207 -9.20 -2.37 7.05
N GLY A 208 -9.37 -3.19 6.01
CA GLY A 208 -8.90 -2.92 4.66
C GLY A 208 -9.45 -1.60 4.10
N LEU A 209 -10.75 -1.33 4.26
CA LEU A 209 -11.37 -0.08 3.84
C LEU A 209 -10.79 1.15 4.58
N PHE A 210 -10.54 1.06 5.88
CA PHE A 210 -9.85 2.14 6.61
C PHE A 210 -8.38 2.28 6.17
N CYS A 211 -7.71 1.17 5.88
CA CYS A 211 -6.34 1.15 5.40
C CYS A 211 -6.20 1.83 4.02
N VAL A 212 -7.10 1.49 3.09
CA VAL A 212 -7.25 2.19 1.81
C VAL A 212 -7.58 3.66 2.07
N GLY A 213 -8.60 3.94 2.89
CA GLY A 213 -9.04 5.30 3.18
C GLY A 213 -7.96 6.23 3.75
N CYS A 214 -6.96 5.73 4.47
CA CYS A 214 -5.86 6.56 4.97
C CYS A 214 -4.66 6.71 4.01
N CYS A 215 -4.54 5.83 3.02
CA CYS A 215 -3.33 5.70 2.20
C CYS A 215 -3.55 5.74 0.68
N TRP A 216 -4.80 5.74 0.20
CA TRP A 216 -5.12 5.61 -1.22
C TRP A 216 -4.39 6.63 -2.08
N ALA A 217 -4.32 7.90 -1.67
CA ALA A 217 -3.69 8.96 -2.47
C ALA A 217 -2.17 8.77 -2.59
N LEU A 218 -1.50 8.34 -1.50
CA LEU A 218 -0.08 7.98 -1.55
C LEU A 218 0.15 6.70 -2.36
N MET A 219 -0.80 5.77 -2.33
CA MET A 219 -0.75 4.57 -3.15
C MET A 219 -0.87 4.91 -4.64
N LEU A 220 -1.81 5.78 -5.03
CA LEU A 220 -1.93 6.25 -6.42
C LEU A 220 -0.66 6.99 -6.86
N LEU A 221 -0.06 7.77 -5.96
CA LEU A 221 1.22 8.43 -6.22
C LEU A 221 2.35 7.42 -6.47
N MET A 222 2.37 6.30 -5.74
CA MET A 222 3.31 5.21 -6.02
C MET A 222 3.11 4.61 -7.40
N PHE A 223 1.89 4.53 -7.94
CA PHE A 223 1.70 4.08 -9.32
C PHE A 223 2.16 5.14 -10.32
N ALA A 224 1.84 6.41 -10.10
CA ALA A 224 2.23 7.49 -11.00
C ALA A 224 3.75 7.71 -11.05
N LEU A 225 4.43 7.69 -9.90
CA LEU A 225 5.88 7.96 -9.78
C LEU A 225 6.74 6.69 -9.74
N GLY A 226 6.21 5.58 -9.21
CA GLY A 226 6.97 4.37 -8.95
C GLY A 226 7.29 3.56 -10.20
N MET A 227 6.56 3.75 -11.31
CA MET A 227 6.88 3.14 -12.61
C MET A 227 8.33 3.46 -13.07
N GLY A 228 8.95 4.52 -12.55
CA GLY A 228 10.35 4.85 -12.83
C GLY A 228 11.36 4.61 -11.69
N SER A 229 10.92 4.20 -10.49
CA SER A 229 11.83 4.03 -9.34
C SER A 229 11.22 3.22 -8.20
N LEU A 230 11.77 2.02 -8.01
CA LEU A 230 11.47 1.19 -6.84
C LEU A 230 11.90 1.87 -5.52
N GLY A 231 12.86 2.79 -5.57
CA GLY A 231 13.26 3.60 -4.43
C GLY A 231 12.13 4.50 -3.89
N TRP A 232 11.43 5.20 -4.78
CA TRP A 232 10.27 6.03 -4.40
C TRP A 232 9.11 5.20 -3.86
N MET A 233 8.87 4.01 -4.44
CA MET A 233 7.87 3.08 -3.90
C MET A 233 8.19 2.70 -2.44
N LEU A 234 9.43 2.29 -2.18
CA LEU A 234 9.85 1.90 -0.83
C LEU A 234 9.77 3.08 0.15
N LEU A 235 10.16 4.28 -0.27
CA LEU A 235 10.07 5.48 0.57
C LEU A 235 8.62 5.79 0.96
N LEU A 236 7.70 5.77 0.00
CA LEU A 236 6.28 6.04 0.26
C LEU A 236 5.64 4.94 1.12
N ALA A 237 5.97 3.67 0.88
CA ALA A 237 5.53 2.57 1.74
C ALA A 237 6.09 2.69 3.16
N ALA A 238 7.36 3.05 3.32
CA ALA A 238 7.96 3.31 4.63
C ALA A 238 7.26 4.47 5.33
N ALA A 239 6.99 5.58 4.63
CA ALA A 239 6.24 6.72 5.18
C ALA A 239 4.86 6.29 5.71
N MET A 240 4.08 5.55 4.90
CA MET A 240 2.78 5.01 5.30
C MET A 240 2.88 4.04 6.49
N ALA A 241 3.90 3.18 6.50
CA ALA A 241 4.16 2.25 7.58
C ALA A 241 4.47 2.98 8.90
N LEU A 242 5.31 4.01 8.85
CA LEU A 242 5.67 4.85 10.00
C LEU A 242 4.45 5.64 10.51
N GLU A 243 3.64 6.20 9.61
CA GLU A 243 2.38 6.87 9.95
C GLU A 243 1.40 5.96 10.67
N LYS A 244 1.35 4.66 10.34
CA LYS A 244 0.43 3.70 10.96
C LYS A 244 0.96 3.09 12.25
N ASN A 245 2.27 2.86 12.36
CA ASN A 245 2.82 2.00 13.42
C ASN A 245 3.56 2.75 14.52
N LEU A 246 3.97 4.01 14.29
CA LEU A 246 4.70 4.78 15.31
C LEU A 246 3.78 5.69 16.14
N PRO A 247 4.02 5.82 17.46
CA PRO A 247 3.18 6.65 18.33
C PRO A 247 3.14 8.13 17.91
N TRP A 248 4.24 8.65 17.35
CA TRP A 248 4.34 9.99 16.80
C TRP A 248 4.05 10.07 15.29
N GLY A 249 3.73 8.95 14.64
CA GLY A 249 3.53 8.87 13.19
C GLY A 249 2.42 9.80 12.66
N ARG A 250 1.43 10.16 13.48
CA ARG A 250 0.41 11.16 13.10
C ARG A 250 1.02 12.55 12.80
N ARG A 251 2.16 12.86 13.42
CA ARG A 251 2.89 14.12 13.18
C ARG A 251 3.65 14.11 11.84
N LEU A 252 3.81 12.95 11.19
CA LEU A 252 4.46 12.84 9.88
C LEU A 252 3.56 13.27 8.72
N SER A 253 2.23 13.25 8.88
CA SER A 253 1.32 13.59 7.78
C SER A 253 1.46 15.04 7.33
N ALA A 254 1.59 15.98 8.28
CA ALA A 254 1.76 17.40 7.95
C ALA A 254 3.07 17.72 7.18
N PRO A 255 4.27 17.32 7.65
CA PRO A 255 5.51 17.56 6.90
C PRO A 255 5.52 16.81 5.56
N LEU A 256 4.98 15.59 5.49
CA LEU A 256 4.83 14.87 4.22
C LEU A 256 3.91 15.63 3.26
N GLY A 257 2.80 16.19 3.75
CA GLY A 257 1.87 16.99 2.97
C GLY A 257 2.52 18.24 2.40
N TRP A 258 3.26 18.98 3.22
CA TRP A 258 4.00 20.15 2.77
C TRP A 258 5.09 19.81 1.75
N ALA A 259 5.83 18.72 1.98
CA ALA A 259 6.85 18.26 1.05
C ALA A 259 6.23 17.95 -0.33
N LEU A 260 5.13 17.20 -0.37
CA LEU A 260 4.43 16.88 -1.62
C LEU A 260 3.88 18.13 -2.31
N LEU A 261 3.24 19.04 -1.58
CA LEU A 261 2.74 20.30 -2.15
C LEU A 261 3.87 21.18 -2.71
N ALA A 262 5.00 21.27 -2.00
CA ALA A 262 6.18 21.99 -2.46
C ALA A 262 6.79 21.34 -3.72
N SER A 263 6.84 20.01 -3.78
CA SER A 263 7.28 19.28 -4.98
C SER A 263 6.35 19.55 -6.17
N ALA A 264 5.03 19.51 -5.98
CA ALA A 264 4.07 19.85 -7.03
C ALA A 264 4.24 21.29 -7.53
N LEU A 265 4.43 22.25 -6.62
CA LEU A 265 4.71 23.65 -6.99
C LEU A 265 6.02 23.76 -7.77
N GLY A 266 7.08 23.07 -7.34
CA GLY A 266 8.36 23.03 -8.04
C GLY A 266 8.23 22.48 -9.46
N MET A 267 7.43 21.43 -9.68
CA MET A 267 7.14 20.89 -11.01
C MET A 267 6.46 21.92 -11.91
N VAL A 268 5.50 22.68 -11.37
CA VAL A 268 4.80 23.75 -12.10
C VAL A 268 5.75 24.87 -12.48
N LEU A 269 6.57 25.35 -11.54
CA LEU A 269 7.53 26.42 -11.80
C LEU A 269 8.59 26.01 -12.83
N ALA A 270 9.06 24.75 -12.80
CA ALA A 270 10.05 24.25 -13.75
C ALA A 270 9.54 24.15 -15.19
N HIS A 271 8.22 24.04 -15.41
CA HIS A 271 7.60 23.98 -16.74
C HIS A 271 6.93 25.31 -17.15
N ALA A 272 6.99 26.33 -16.28
CA ALA A 272 6.52 27.68 -16.59
C ALA A 272 7.58 28.53 -17.32
N HIS A 273 8.78 27.97 -17.52
CA HIS A 273 9.93 28.54 -18.25
C HIS A 273 10.20 27.74 -19.52
#